data_AF-A0A9C9Z674-F1
#
_entry.id   AF-A0A9C9Z674-F1
#
_cell.length_a   1.000
_cell.length_b   1.000
_cell.length_c   1.000
_cell.angle_alpha   90.00
_cell.angle_beta   90.00
_cell.angle_gamma   90.00
#
_symmetry.space_group_name_H-M   'P 1'
#
loop_
_entity.id
_entity.type
_entity.pdbx_description
1 polymer ?
#
loop_
_entity_poly.entity_id
_entity_poly.type
_entity_poly.pdbx_seq_one_letter_code
_entity_poly.pdbx_strand_id
1 'polypeptide(L)'
;YEGNPGSGKFRIIEFAEHGLLIEERQTVLNITKSMAKPTAALWRSSDPKDLAELQWRLAMPLSAVLLSLLAVYISRTNPRQGRFGRFFIGVLLYVVYSNLLGVARTWMEKGQIDPAVGMWWVHGAVALVVVVVVWRQWRAQRRAARLLAG
;
A
#
# COMPACT_ATOMS: atom_id res chain seq x y z
N TYR A 1 -29.54 13.82 -31.09
CA TYR A 1 -30.86 14.13 -30.51
C TYR A 1 -30.73 14.09 -29.00
N GLU A 2 -30.78 15.24 -28.33
CA GLU A 2 -30.88 15.30 -26.87
C GLU A 2 -32.28 15.80 -26.50
N GLY A 3 -32.99 15.06 -25.65
CA GLY A 3 -34.34 15.40 -25.20
C GLY A 3 -34.92 14.28 -24.33
N ASN A 4 -35.75 14.65 -23.34
CA ASN A 4 -36.42 13.69 -22.48
C ASN A 4 -37.57 13.00 -23.26
N PRO A 5 -37.61 11.66 -23.37
CA PRO A 5 -38.63 10.96 -24.15
C PRO A 5 -40.05 11.36 -23.73
N GLY A 6 -40.89 11.73 -24.70
CA GLY A 6 -42.30 12.10 -24.46
C GLY A 6 -42.58 13.60 -24.30
N SER A 7 -41.56 14.47 -24.24
CA SER A 7 -41.76 15.92 -24.03
C SER A 7 -41.88 16.77 -25.29
N GLY A 8 -41.74 16.19 -26.49
CA GLY A 8 -41.78 16.89 -27.79
C GLY A 8 -40.67 17.94 -28.02
N LYS A 9 -39.85 18.22 -26.99
CA LYS A 9 -38.76 19.21 -27.01
C LYS A 9 -37.45 18.49 -27.28
N PHE A 10 -37.15 18.29 -28.55
CA PHE A 10 -35.88 17.73 -29.00
C PHE A 10 -34.98 18.84 -29.52
N ARG A 11 -33.73 18.86 -29.07
CA ARG A 11 -32.69 19.71 -29.65
C ARG A 11 -31.97 18.91 -30.73
N ILE A 12 -32.18 19.30 -31.98
CA ILE A 12 -31.44 18.79 -33.14
C ILE A 12 -30.23 19.70 -33.30
N ILE A 13 -29.03 19.12 -33.26
CA ILE A 13 -27.80 19.86 -33.50
C ILE A 13 -27.08 19.18 -34.66
N GLU A 14 -26.92 19.91 -35.75
CA GLU A 14 -26.18 19.49 -36.93
C GLU A 14 -24.75 20.05 -36.84
N PHE A 15 -23.77 19.20 -37.10
CA PHE A 15 -22.36 19.56 -37.11
C PHE A 15 -21.68 18.93 -38.32
N ALA A 16 -20.82 19.68 -39.00
CA ALA A 16 -19.96 19.12 -40.06
C ALA A 16 -18.80 18.30 -39.47
N GLU A 17 -18.28 18.72 -38.32
CA GLU A 17 -17.28 18.01 -37.53
C GLU A 17 -17.58 18.28 -36.04
N HIS A 18 -17.70 17.22 -35.23
CA HIS A 18 -18.03 17.33 -33.81
C HIS A 18 -16.93 16.68 -32.98
N GLY A 19 -16.11 17.52 -32.33
CA GLY A 19 -15.09 17.07 -31.39
C GLY A 19 -15.64 17.11 -29.96
N LEU A 20 -15.87 15.95 -29.36
CA LEU A 20 -16.08 15.85 -27.92
C LEU A 20 -14.71 15.74 -27.26
N LEU A 21 -14.34 16.75 -26.47
CA LEU A 21 -13.21 16.61 -25.55
C LEU A 21 -13.65 15.64 -24.44
N ILE A 22 -13.27 14.37 -24.59
CA ILE A 22 -13.40 13.42 -23.49
C ILE A 22 -12.45 13.92 -22.41
N GLU A 23 -12.99 14.36 -21.28
CA GLU A 23 -12.21 14.79 -20.13
C GLU A 23 -11.42 13.58 -19.61
N GLU A 24 -10.21 13.41 -20.14
CA GLU A 24 -9.34 12.31 -19.78
C GLU A 24 -8.90 12.54 -18.33
N ARG A 25 -9.17 11.56 -17.46
CA ARG A 25 -8.96 11.68 -16.02
C ARG A 25 -7.48 11.95 -15.74
N GLN A 26 -7.10 13.22 -15.59
CA GLN A 26 -5.72 13.68 -15.47
C GLN A 26 -4.93 13.01 -14.33
N THR A 27 -5.62 12.51 -13.30
CA THR A 27 -5.02 11.77 -12.20
C THR A 27 -4.36 10.46 -12.67
N VAL A 28 -5.02 9.72 -13.58
CA VAL A 28 -4.55 8.41 -14.07
C VAL A 28 -3.33 8.59 -14.97
N LEU A 29 -3.37 9.55 -15.91
CA LEU A 29 -2.23 9.85 -16.79
C LEU A 29 -0.97 10.23 -16.01
N ASN A 30 -1.12 11.01 -14.93
CA ASN A 30 0.02 11.45 -14.12
C ASN A 30 0.64 10.32 -13.29
N ILE A 31 -0.15 9.38 -12.76
CA ILE A 31 0.37 8.19 -12.06
C ILE A 31 1.20 7.35 -13.04
N THR A 32 0.66 7.06 -14.22
CA THR A 32 1.36 6.29 -15.26
C THR A 32 2.67 6.97 -15.69
N LYS A 33 2.66 8.30 -15.80
CA LYS A 33 3.86 9.08 -16.12
C LYS A 33 4.92 9.00 -15.03
N SER A 34 4.54 9.06 -13.75
CA SER A 34 5.47 8.91 -12.63
C SER A 34 6.08 7.50 -12.59
N MET A 35 5.26 6.45 -12.78
CA MET A 35 5.72 5.06 -12.84
C MET A 35 6.73 4.78 -13.95
N ALA A 36 6.62 5.48 -15.09
CA ALA A 36 7.56 5.34 -16.21
C ALA A 36 8.90 6.07 -16.02
N LYS A 37 9.05 6.92 -14.99
CA LYS A 37 10.29 7.67 -14.77
C LYS A 37 11.41 6.75 -14.22
N PRO A 38 12.67 6.95 -14.66
CA PRO A 38 13.83 6.34 -14.02
C PRO A 38 13.94 6.76 -12.55
N THR A 39 14.37 5.86 -11.68
CA THR A 39 14.48 6.13 -10.22
C THR A 39 15.37 7.34 -9.92
N ALA A 40 16.43 7.56 -10.70
CA ALA A 40 17.31 8.73 -10.56
C ALA A 40 16.61 10.06 -10.85
N ALA A 41 15.63 10.08 -11.76
CA ALA A 41 14.83 11.27 -12.04
C ALA A 41 13.84 11.55 -10.90
N LEU A 42 13.23 10.50 -10.34
CA LEU A 42 12.34 10.62 -9.18
C LEU A 42 13.07 11.19 -7.95
N TRP A 43 14.32 10.78 -7.73
CA TRP A 43 15.13 11.23 -6.59
C TRP A 43 15.44 12.74 -6.58
N ARG A 44 15.42 13.38 -7.75
CA ARG A 44 15.65 14.83 -7.90
C ARG A 44 14.35 15.64 -8.01
N SER A 45 13.21 14.97 -8.04
CA SER A 45 11.91 15.61 -8.21
C SER A 45 11.35 16.09 -6.87
N SER A 46 10.69 17.24 -6.88
CA SER A 46 9.90 17.74 -5.75
C SER A 46 8.39 17.50 -5.95
N ASP A 47 7.98 16.85 -7.03
CA ASP A 47 6.57 16.51 -7.28
C ASP A 47 6.13 15.44 -6.27
N PRO A 48 5.06 15.67 -5.48
CA PRO A 48 4.54 14.67 -4.54
C PRO A 48 4.25 13.31 -5.17
N LYS A 49 3.85 13.26 -6.45
CA LYS A 49 3.59 11.99 -7.17
C LYS A 49 4.88 11.24 -7.51
N ASP A 50 5.98 11.96 -7.75
CA ASP A 50 7.28 11.35 -8.02
C ASP A 50 7.89 10.82 -6.72
N LEU A 51 7.76 11.59 -5.62
CA LEU A 51 8.18 11.18 -4.29
C LEU A 51 7.38 9.97 -3.79
N ALA A 52 6.07 9.94 -4.04
CA ALA A 52 5.22 8.80 -3.70
C ALA A 52 5.64 7.53 -4.47
N GLU A 53 5.95 7.64 -5.76
CA GLU A 53 6.44 6.50 -6.55
C GLU A 53 7.81 6.03 -6.08
N LEU A 54 8.73 6.95 -5.76
CA LEU A 54 10.03 6.59 -5.19
C LEU A 54 9.88 5.80 -3.88
N GLN A 55 9.03 6.29 -2.97
CA GLN A 55 8.75 5.58 -1.71
C GLN A 55 8.06 4.24 -1.96
N TRP A 56 7.14 4.16 -2.92
CA TRP A 56 6.48 2.90 -3.28
C TRP A 56 7.48 1.84 -3.74
N ARG A 57 8.49 2.22 -4.54
CA ARG A 57 9.57 1.33 -4.98
C ARG A 57 10.41 0.83 -3.81
N LEU A 58 10.69 1.67 -2.82
CA LEU A 58 11.41 1.28 -1.59
C LEU A 58 10.53 0.47 -0.62
N ALA A 59 9.22 0.71 -0.63
CA ALA A 59 8.28 0.00 0.20
C ALA A 59 8.22 -1.49 -0.18
N MET A 60 8.35 -1.84 -1.47
CA MET A 60 8.33 -3.25 -1.92
C MET A 60 9.39 -4.16 -1.24
N PRO A 61 10.70 -3.87 -1.31
CA PRO A 61 11.71 -4.70 -0.65
C PRO A 61 11.59 -4.66 0.88
N LEU A 62 11.31 -3.48 1.46
CA LEU A 62 11.14 -3.35 2.91
C LEU A 62 9.96 -4.19 3.43
N SER A 63 8.87 -4.21 2.67
CA SER A 63 7.69 -5.04 2.92
C SER A 63 8.03 -6.52 2.94
N ALA A 64 8.80 -6.99 1.97
CA ALA A 64 9.23 -8.38 1.90
C ALA A 64 10.02 -8.77 3.15
N VAL A 65 10.95 -7.92 3.60
CA VAL A 65 11.76 -8.16 4.81
C VAL A 65 10.88 -8.22 6.06
N LEU A 66 10.04 -7.20 6.29
CA LEU A 66 9.21 -7.10 7.50
C LEU A 66 8.21 -8.26 7.61
N LEU A 67 7.53 -8.59 6.52
CA LEU A 67 6.56 -9.68 6.51
C LEU A 67 7.24 -11.06 6.63
N SER A 68 8.41 -11.25 6.01
CA SER A 68 9.17 -12.49 6.14
C SER A 68 9.60 -12.72 7.59
N LEU A 69 10.10 -11.67 8.26
CA LEU A 69 10.43 -11.74 9.69
C LEU A 69 9.19 -12.09 10.51
N LEU A 70 8.08 -11.37 10.31
CA LEU A 70 6.84 -11.62 11.03
C LEU A 70 6.33 -13.06 10.84
N ALA A 71 6.38 -13.57 9.61
CA ALA A 71 5.98 -14.93 9.28
C ALA A 71 6.81 -15.97 10.03
N VAL A 72 8.13 -15.80 10.10
CA VAL A 72 9.03 -16.71 10.85
C VAL A 72 8.61 -16.80 12.31
N TYR A 73 8.34 -15.67 12.97
CA TYR A 73 7.99 -15.67 14.38
C TYR A 73 6.56 -16.19 14.63
N ILE A 74 5.59 -15.88 13.77
CA ILE A 74 4.21 -16.38 13.90
C ILE A 74 4.13 -17.89 13.62
N SER A 75 5.03 -18.44 12.79
CA SER A 75 5.00 -19.85 12.41
C SER A 75 5.30 -20.84 13.55
N ARG A 76 5.89 -20.39 14.67
CA ARG A 76 6.43 -21.26 15.74
C ARG A 76 5.40 -21.83 16.73
N THR A 77 4.13 -22.03 16.38
CA THR A 77 3.10 -22.50 17.35
C THR A 77 2.78 -24.01 17.27
N ASN A 78 2.14 -24.51 18.33
CA ASN A 78 1.92 -25.92 18.64
C ASN A 78 1.43 -26.78 17.45
N PRO A 79 1.88 -28.05 17.34
CA PRO A 79 1.64 -28.94 16.21
C PRO A 79 0.17 -29.34 15.96
N ARG A 80 -0.78 -28.82 16.75
CA ARG A 80 -2.21 -29.16 16.71
C ARG A 80 -3.06 -28.14 15.94
N GLN A 81 -2.48 -27.03 15.47
CA GLN A 81 -3.17 -26.04 14.62
C GLN A 81 -2.87 -26.33 13.15
N GLY A 82 -3.92 -26.49 12.33
CA GLY A 82 -3.79 -26.86 10.92
C GLY A 82 -2.88 -25.89 10.12
N ARG A 83 -2.02 -26.46 9.26
CA ARG A 83 -1.04 -25.74 8.42
C ARG A 83 -1.64 -24.54 7.66
N PHE A 84 -2.89 -24.64 7.22
CA PHE A 84 -3.57 -23.61 6.43
C PHE A 84 -3.96 -22.35 7.20
N GLY A 85 -4.19 -22.44 8.52
CA GLY A 85 -4.61 -21.27 9.32
C GLY A 85 -3.54 -20.19 9.37
N ARG A 86 -2.25 -20.57 9.39
CA ARG A 86 -1.14 -19.61 9.40
C ARG A 86 -0.89 -18.95 8.05
N PHE A 87 -1.09 -19.70 6.97
CA PHE A 87 -1.05 -19.13 5.63
C PHE A 87 -2.11 -18.03 5.49
N PHE A 88 -3.34 -18.31 5.94
CA PHE A 88 -4.43 -17.33 5.92
C PHE A 88 -4.09 -16.07 6.73
N ILE A 89 -3.54 -16.21 7.94
CA ILE A 89 -3.08 -15.07 8.75
C ILE A 89 -1.99 -14.28 8.02
N GLY A 90 -1.01 -14.94 7.40
CA GLY A 90 0.04 -14.28 6.63
C GLY A 90 -0.49 -13.49 5.44
N VAL A 91 -1.42 -14.07 4.68
CA VAL A 91 -2.10 -13.39 3.57
C VAL A 91 -2.91 -12.20 4.08
N LEU A 92 -3.66 -12.35 5.17
CA LEU A 92 -4.45 -11.27 5.75
C LEU A 92 -3.55 -10.10 6.17
N LEU A 93 -2.43 -10.37 6.84
CA LEU A 93 -1.44 -9.35 7.21
C LEU A 93 -0.88 -8.62 5.99
N TYR A 94 -0.54 -9.36 4.92
CA TYR A 94 -0.10 -8.77 3.66
C TYR A 94 -1.17 -7.88 3.01
N VAL A 95 -2.43 -8.32 2.98
CA VAL A 95 -3.54 -7.55 2.39
C VAL A 95 -3.75 -6.26 3.18
N VAL A 96 -3.83 -6.33 4.51
CA VAL A 96 -4.02 -5.14 5.35
C VAL A 96 -2.87 -4.15 5.14
N TYR A 97 -1.63 -4.65 5.15
CA TYR A 97 -0.45 -3.83 5.01
C TYR A 97 -0.30 -3.20 3.62
N SER A 98 -0.56 -3.95 2.54
CA SER A 98 -0.52 -3.42 1.17
C SER A 98 -1.62 -2.38 0.92
N ASN A 99 -2.81 -2.57 1.51
CA ASN A 99 -3.87 -1.56 1.45
C ASN A 99 -3.49 -0.28 2.20
N LEU A 100 -2.90 -0.38 3.40
CA LEU A 100 -2.41 0.78 4.15
C LEU A 100 -1.33 1.55 3.39
N LEU A 101 -0.39 0.85 2.74
CA LEU A 101 0.59 1.48 1.86
C LEU A 101 -0.08 2.20 0.68
N GLY A 102 -1.11 1.59 0.07
CA GLY A 102 -1.88 2.21 -1.02
C GLY A 102 -2.63 3.47 -0.58
N VAL A 103 -3.20 3.47 0.63
CA VAL A 103 -3.83 4.65 1.24
C VAL A 103 -2.80 5.74 1.48
N ALA A 104 -1.66 5.42 2.11
CA ALA A 104 -0.58 6.38 2.34
C ALA A 104 -0.06 6.97 1.02
N ARG A 105 0.13 6.15 -0.02
CA ARG A 105 0.48 6.59 -1.36
C ARG A 105 -0.54 7.57 -1.93
N THR A 106 -1.82 7.25 -1.84
CA THR A 106 -2.91 8.12 -2.33
C THR A 106 -2.92 9.46 -1.59
N TRP A 107 -2.67 9.45 -0.27
CA TRP A 107 -2.57 10.68 0.51
C TRP A 107 -1.35 11.53 0.11
N MET A 108 -0.19 10.91 -0.15
CA MET A 108 0.98 11.63 -0.67
C MET A 108 0.71 12.25 -2.04
N GLU A 109 0.14 11.47 -2.97
CA GLU A 109 -0.16 11.93 -4.33
C GLU A 109 -1.17 13.09 -4.35
N LYS A 110 -2.06 13.15 -3.35
CA LYS A 110 -3.02 14.25 -3.14
C LYS A 110 -2.45 15.40 -2.30
N GLY A 111 -1.20 15.32 -1.84
CA GLY A 111 -0.57 16.32 -0.98
C GLY A 111 -1.18 16.44 0.43
N GLN A 112 -1.87 15.39 0.90
CA GLN A 112 -2.53 15.37 2.21
C GLN A 112 -1.58 15.09 3.38
N ILE A 113 -0.44 14.46 3.09
CA ILE A 113 0.61 14.18 4.07
C ILE A 113 1.96 14.64 3.53
N ASP A 114 2.82 15.10 4.44
CA ASP A 114 4.19 15.47 4.12
C ASP A 114 4.96 14.24 3.58
N PRO A 115 5.68 14.36 2.44
CA PRO A 115 6.50 13.27 1.93
C PRO A 115 7.53 12.72 2.93
N ALA A 116 8.01 13.52 3.88
CA ALA A 116 8.91 13.07 4.95
C ALA A 116 8.25 12.02 5.86
N VAL A 117 6.94 12.15 6.11
CA VAL A 117 6.16 11.12 6.81
C VAL A 117 5.79 9.99 5.86
N GLY A 118 5.25 10.37 4.69
CA GLY A 118 4.98 9.50 3.55
C GLY A 118 4.40 8.14 3.91
N MET A 119 5.05 7.06 3.46
CA MET A 119 4.66 5.67 3.75
C MET A 119 5.35 5.10 5.01
N TRP A 120 6.30 5.82 5.59
CA TRP A 120 7.19 5.31 6.65
C TRP A 120 6.46 4.94 7.93
N TRP A 121 5.37 5.63 8.26
CA TRP A 121 4.55 5.31 9.43
C TRP A 121 3.93 3.91 9.34
N VAL A 122 3.57 3.44 8.13
CA VAL A 122 3.03 2.09 7.92
C VAL A 122 4.12 1.04 8.19
N HIS A 123 5.32 1.28 7.66
CA HIS A 123 6.50 0.44 7.93
C HIS A 123 6.84 0.42 9.42
N GLY A 124 6.83 1.58 10.09
CA GLY A 124 7.08 1.73 11.51
C GLY A 124 6.07 0.95 12.37
N ALA A 125 4.78 0.99 12.00
CA ALA A 125 3.75 0.22 12.69
C ALA A 125 3.99 -1.29 12.59
N VAL A 126 4.30 -1.81 11.40
CA VAL A 126 4.60 -3.24 11.22
C VAL A 126 5.91 -3.63 11.90
N ALA A 127 6.95 -2.80 11.81
CA ALA A 127 8.22 -3.02 12.50
C ALA A 127 8.02 -3.09 14.03
N LEU A 128 7.19 -2.22 14.59
CA LEU A 128 6.82 -2.27 16.01
C LEU A 128 6.15 -3.59 16.38
N VAL A 129 5.21 -4.07 15.56
CA VAL A 129 4.56 -5.38 15.76
C VAL A 129 5.60 -6.50 15.75
N VAL A 130 6.53 -6.50 14.78
CA VAL A 130 7.62 -7.46 14.72
C VAL A 130 8.45 -7.43 16.02
N VAL A 131 8.92 -6.25 16.43
CA VAL A 131 9.72 -6.09 17.66
C VAL A 131 8.98 -6.63 18.89
N VAL A 132 7.69 -6.29 19.05
CA VAL A 132 6.88 -6.77 20.16
C VAL A 132 6.75 -8.29 20.15
N VAL A 133 6.49 -8.90 19.00
CA VAL A 133 6.37 -10.37 18.85
C VAL A 133 7.70 -11.04 19.21
N VAL A 134 8.82 -10.57 18.66
CA VAL A 134 10.16 -11.10 18.93
C VAL A 134 10.49 -11.00 20.42
N TRP A 135 10.28 -9.83 21.01
CA TRP A 135 10.58 -9.59 22.41
C TRP A 135 9.75 -10.46 23.35
N ARG A 136 8.46 -10.69 23.04
CA ARG A 136 7.60 -11.60 23.81
C ARG A 136 8.10 -13.04 23.77
N GLN A 137 8.47 -13.54 22.59
CA GLN A 137 8.98 -14.92 22.45
C GLN A 137 10.30 -15.11 23.16
N TRP A 138 11.23 -14.17 23.02
CA TRP A 138 12.52 -14.21 23.69
C TRP A 138 12.39 -14.18 25.22
N ARG A 139 11.49 -13.34 25.77
CA ARG A 139 11.19 -13.34 27.22
C ARG A 139 10.59 -14.67 27.68
N ALA A 140 9.69 -15.26 26.91
CA ALA A 140 9.10 -16.55 27.24
C ALA A 140 10.16 -17.68 27.29
N GLN A 141 11.06 -17.73 26.30
CA GLN A 141 12.16 -18.69 26.26
C GLN A 141 13.12 -18.53 27.45
N ARG A 142 13.48 -17.30 27.81
CA ARG A 142 14.34 -17.01 28.96
C ARG A 142 13.71 -17.41 30.30
N ARG A 143 12.39 -17.25 30.45
CA ARG A 143 11.67 -17.68 31.66
C ARG A 143 11.67 -19.20 31.79
N ALA A 144 11.40 -19.93 30.71
CA ALA A 144 11.44 -21.38 30.70
C ALA A 144 12.84 -21.93 31.03
N ALA A 145 13.89 -21.33 30.45
CA ALA A 145 15.27 -21.74 30.72
C ALA A 145 15.69 -21.54 32.20
N ARG A 146 15.21 -20.47 32.85
CA ARG A 146 15.49 -20.22 34.28
C ARG A 146 14.81 -21.22 35.21
N LEU A 147 13.62 -21.71 34.88
CA LEU A 147 12.87 -22.68 35.69
C LEU A 147 13.44 -24.11 35.62
N LEU A 148 14.21 -24.43 34.59
CA LEU A 148 14.88 -25.73 34.44
C LEU A 148 16.29 -25.75 35.06
N ALA A 149 16.82 -24.58 35.43
CA ALA A 149 18.19 -24.41 35.93
C ALA A 149 18.27 -24.17 37.46
N GLY A 150 17.14 -24.17 38.16
CA GLY A 150 17.05 -24.09 39.62
C GLY A 150 16.18 -25.21 40.16
#